data_AF-A0A1S1NCX6-F1
#
_entry.id   AF-A0A1S1NCX6-F1
#
_cell.length_a   1.000
_cell.length_b   1.000
_cell.length_c   1.000
_cell.angle_alpha   90.00
_cell.angle_beta   90.00
_cell.angle_gamma   90.00
#
_symmetry.space_group_name_H-M   'P 1'
#
loop_
_entity.id
_entity.type
_entity.pdbx_description
1 polymer ?
#
loop_
_entity_poly.entity_id
_entity_poly.type
_entity_poly.pdbx_seq_one_letter_code
_entity_poly.pdbx_strand_id
1 'polypeptide(L)'
;MSNWSAPQALSIPAGKLVIFSATHQAQFQQQIQIIDANGQPITFQTFDGQSHTFPITGQGTGVNLFTNGNGKFIMQSGYQIQFKNDHSKTSLVAASTVEFDLNGIVYGGGTLFVTDDQGGPEPDYNDTSLSLQWFNSQG
;
A
#
# COMPACT_ATOMS: atom_id res chain seq x y z
N MET A 1 -2.75 22.83 -2.32
CA MET A 1 -3.40 21.65 -2.92
C MET A 1 -2.72 20.42 -2.34
N SER A 2 -3.46 19.34 -2.09
CA SER A 2 -2.86 18.14 -1.51
C SER A 2 -2.09 17.36 -2.57
N ASN A 3 -0.83 16.99 -2.31
CA ASN A 3 0.04 16.26 -3.25
C ASN A 3 -0.22 14.73 -3.27
N TRP A 4 -1.38 14.28 -2.78
CA TRP A 4 -1.79 12.88 -2.92
C TRP A 4 -2.05 12.52 -4.38
N SER A 5 -1.67 11.30 -4.77
CA SER A 5 -2.11 10.69 -6.01
C SER A 5 -3.64 10.49 -6.01
N ALA A 6 -4.21 10.31 -7.20
CA ALA A 6 -5.61 9.98 -7.32
C ALA A 6 -5.92 8.67 -6.54
N PRO A 7 -7.02 8.60 -5.78
CA PRO A 7 -7.41 7.38 -5.09
C PRO A 7 -7.59 6.21 -6.05
N GLN A 8 -6.99 5.07 -5.73
CA GLN A 8 -7.14 3.82 -6.46
C GLN A 8 -7.99 2.85 -5.65
N ALA A 9 -9.03 2.29 -6.25
CA ALA A 9 -9.87 1.29 -5.60
C ALA A 9 -9.08 0.01 -5.32
N LEU A 10 -9.24 -0.55 -4.13
CA LEU A 10 -8.67 -1.85 -3.80
C LEU A 10 -9.65 -2.96 -4.22
N SER A 11 -9.26 -3.79 -5.19
CA SER A 11 -10.08 -4.89 -5.73
C SER A 11 -10.12 -6.15 -4.83
N ILE A 12 -9.79 -6.01 -3.55
CA ILE A 12 -9.77 -7.13 -2.60
C ILE A 12 -11.21 -7.35 -2.08
N PRO A 13 -11.73 -8.59 -2.02
CA PRO A 13 -13.05 -8.85 -1.46
C PRO A 13 -13.18 -8.38 -0.01
N ALA A 14 -14.35 -7.86 0.36
CA ALA A 14 -14.64 -7.45 1.73
C ALA A 14 -14.57 -8.65 2.71
N GLY A 15 -14.22 -8.37 3.96
CA GLY A 15 -14.07 -9.36 5.02
C GLY A 15 -12.76 -10.15 5.01
N LYS A 16 -11.90 -9.95 4.00
CA LYS A 16 -10.59 -10.61 3.95
C LYS A 16 -9.61 -9.94 4.90
N LEU A 17 -8.83 -10.75 5.61
CA LEU A 17 -7.63 -10.28 6.28
C LEU A 17 -6.60 -9.94 5.21
N VAL A 18 -6.19 -8.68 5.18
CA VAL A 18 -5.12 -8.18 4.31
C VAL A 18 -3.88 -8.01 5.16
N ILE A 19 -2.78 -8.62 4.72
CA ILE A 19 -1.44 -8.36 5.21
C ILE A 19 -0.77 -7.42 4.21
N PHE A 20 -0.05 -6.43 4.70
CA PHE A 20 0.73 -5.56 3.82
C PHE A 20 2.17 -5.44 4.26
N SER A 21 3.01 -5.16 3.27
CA SER A 21 4.41 -4.80 3.44
C SER A 21 4.76 -3.64 2.50
N ALA A 22 5.43 -2.63 3.02
CA ALA A 22 5.86 -1.43 2.33
C ALA A 22 7.36 -1.25 2.54
N THR A 23 8.07 -1.08 1.43
CA THR A 23 9.49 -0.71 1.38
C THR A 23 9.62 0.62 0.68
N HIS A 24 10.52 1.47 1.17
CA HIS A 24 10.80 2.78 0.57
C HIS A 24 12.26 2.86 0.16
N GLN A 25 12.51 3.31 -1.06
CA GLN A 25 13.84 3.50 -1.63
C GLN A 25 13.93 4.87 -2.32
N ALA A 26 13.70 5.94 -1.57
CA ALA A 26 13.56 7.29 -2.12
C ALA A 26 14.39 8.32 -1.35
N GLN A 27 14.83 9.37 -2.05
CA GLN A 27 15.40 10.56 -1.42
C GLN A 27 14.33 11.36 -0.67
N PHE A 28 13.12 11.45 -1.22
CA PHE A 28 12.00 12.18 -0.65
C PHE A 28 11.21 11.29 0.32
N GLN A 29 10.61 11.90 1.35
CA GLN A 29 9.77 11.15 2.29
C GLN A 29 8.49 10.68 1.58
N GLN A 30 8.27 9.38 1.59
CA GLN A 30 7.11 8.72 1.02
C GLN A 30 6.03 8.52 2.09
N GLN A 31 4.76 8.58 1.67
CA GLN A 31 3.59 8.37 2.50
C GLN A 31 2.58 7.50 1.76
N ILE A 32 2.04 6.49 2.44
CA ILE A 32 0.98 5.62 1.92
C ILE A 32 -0.24 5.79 2.82
N GLN A 33 -1.42 5.97 2.21
CA GLN A 33 -2.68 6.04 2.94
C GLN A 33 -3.70 5.10 2.33
N ILE A 34 -4.31 4.25 3.17
CA ILE A 34 -5.55 3.56 2.82
C ILE A 34 -6.69 4.29 3.51
N ILE A 35 -7.73 4.62 2.74
CA ILE A 35 -8.92 5.34 3.18
C ILE A 35 -10.18 4.50 3.03
N ASP A 36 -11.17 4.76 3.87
CA ASP A 36 -12.51 4.18 3.77
C ASP A 36 -13.34 4.84 2.67
N ALA A 37 -14.58 4.37 2.49
CA ALA A 37 -15.52 4.91 1.51
C ALA A 37 -15.90 6.39 1.75
N ASN A 38 -15.62 6.94 2.94
CA ASN A 38 -15.85 8.33 3.31
C ASN A 38 -14.58 9.18 3.21
N GLY A 39 -13.48 8.62 2.68
CA GLY A 39 -12.20 9.29 2.55
C GLY A 39 -11.41 9.42 3.86
N GLN A 40 -11.77 8.68 4.90
CA GLN A 40 -11.06 8.70 6.19
C GLN A 40 -9.97 7.63 6.24
N PRO A 41 -8.74 7.94 6.69
CA PRO A 41 -7.71 6.93 6.85
C PRO A 41 -8.15 5.81 7.80
N ILE A 42 -7.87 4.57 7.40
CA ILE A 42 -8.22 3.39 8.19
C ILE A 42 -7.17 3.10 9.27
N THR A 43 -7.56 2.28 10.24
CA THR A 43 -6.64 1.69 11.20
C THR A 43 -6.12 0.33 10.71
N PHE A 44 -4.90 0.00 11.12
CA PHE A 44 -4.30 -1.30 10.93
C PHE A 44 -3.64 -1.77 12.23
N GLN A 45 -3.32 -3.06 12.30
CA GLN A 45 -2.57 -3.65 13.39
C GLN A 45 -1.17 -4.07 12.92
N THR A 46 -0.14 -3.73 13.67
CA THR A 46 1.20 -4.31 13.51
C THR A 46 1.21 -5.76 13.99
N PHE A 47 2.26 -6.51 13.64
CA PHE A 47 2.34 -7.94 14.02
C PHE A 47 2.58 -8.19 15.51
N ASP A 48 3.06 -7.20 16.25
CA ASP A 48 3.13 -7.20 17.71
C ASP A 48 1.81 -6.77 18.39
N GLY A 49 0.76 -6.51 17.60
CA GLY A 49 -0.60 -6.25 18.08
C GLY A 49 -0.92 -4.78 18.38
N GLN A 50 0.00 -3.85 18.13
CA GLN A 50 -0.30 -2.42 18.28
C GLN A 50 -1.22 -1.92 17.16
N SER A 51 -2.11 -0.98 17.49
CA SER A 51 -3.02 -0.37 16.51
C SER A 51 -2.49 0.99 16.07
N HIS A 52 -2.47 1.22 14.76
CA HIS A 52 -1.99 2.45 14.13
C HIS A 52 -3.01 2.92 13.11
N THR A 53 -2.95 4.20 12.75
CA THR A 53 -3.80 4.80 11.70
C THR A 53 -2.89 5.20 10.54
N PHE A 54 -3.33 4.96 9.31
CA PHE A 54 -2.65 5.52 8.14
C PHE A 54 -2.65 7.07 8.19
N PRO A 55 -1.68 7.76 7.58
CA PRO A 55 -0.65 7.22 6.70
C PRO A 55 0.53 6.57 7.42
N ILE A 56 1.17 5.64 6.72
CA ILE A 56 2.54 5.22 7.08
C ILE A 56 3.53 6.06 6.29
N THR A 57 4.68 6.32 6.89
CA THR A 57 5.74 7.14 6.28
C THR A 57 7.06 6.39 6.26
N GLY A 58 7.87 6.66 5.24
CA GLY A 58 9.23 6.13 5.14
C GLY A 58 10.07 6.88 4.13
N GLN A 59 11.39 6.73 4.24
CA GLN A 59 12.40 7.41 3.43
C GLN A 59 13.72 6.65 3.51
N GLY A 60 14.49 6.53 2.43
CA GLY A 60 15.81 5.92 2.58
C GLY A 60 16.41 5.53 1.26
N THR A 61 17.73 5.69 1.15
CA THR A 61 18.52 5.24 0.00
C THR A 61 19.03 3.80 0.16
N GLY A 62 18.54 3.09 1.18
CA GLY A 62 18.76 1.68 1.46
C GLY A 62 17.50 1.10 2.11
N VAL A 63 17.23 -0.19 1.91
CA VAL A 63 16.00 -0.89 2.34
C VAL A 63 15.92 -0.92 3.87
N ASN A 64 15.53 0.19 4.48
CA ASN A 64 15.19 0.25 5.89
C ASN A 64 13.70 -0.01 6.01
N LEU A 65 13.37 -1.16 6.60
CA LEU A 65 12.00 -1.49 6.99
C LEU A 65 11.59 -0.51 8.08
N PHE A 66 10.80 0.50 7.72
CA PHE A 66 10.26 1.46 8.68
C PHE A 66 9.38 0.77 9.72
N THR A 67 9.27 1.40 10.88
CA THR A 67 8.61 0.87 12.08
C THR A 67 7.13 0.50 11.89
N ASN A 68 6.50 0.91 10.78
CA ASN A 68 5.14 0.53 10.40
C ASN A 68 5.02 0.05 8.94
N GLY A 69 6.14 -0.33 8.31
CA GLY A 69 6.14 -0.85 6.95
C GLY A 69 5.39 -2.16 6.79
N ASN A 70 4.94 -2.81 7.88
CA ASN A 70 4.18 -4.05 7.82
C ASN A 70 3.01 -4.02 8.79
N GLY A 71 1.89 -4.60 8.38
CA GLY A 71 0.73 -4.71 9.25
C GLY A 71 -0.39 -5.50 8.60
N LYS A 72 -1.55 -5.48 9.25
CA LYS A 72 -2.75 -6.15 8.79
C LYS A 72 -4.01 -5.33 9.07
N PHE A 73 -5.01 -5.48 8.22
CA PHE A 73 -6.34 -4.90 8.41
C PHE A 73 -7.41 -5.82 7.80
N ILE A 74 -8.68 -5.62 8.17
CA ILE A 74 -9.80 -6.29 7.51
C ILE A 74 -10.31 -5.40 6.38
N MET A 75 -10.33 -5.94 5.17
CA MET A 75 -10.84 -5.25 3.99
C MET A 75 -12.34 -4.96 4.14
N GLN A 76 -12.76 -3.75 3.79
CA GLN A 76 -14.17 -3.40 3.64
C GLN A 76 -14.45 -2.85 2.24
N SER A 77 -15.72 -2.87 1.85
CA SER A 77 -16.14 -2.34 0.57
C SER A 77 -15.82 -0.84 0.46
N GLY A 78 -15.28 -0.43 -0.68
CA GLY A 78 -15.00 0.98 -0.97
C GLY A 78 -13.68 1.51 -0.42
N TYR A 79 -12.82 0.66 0.16
CA TYR A 79 -11.47 1.10 0.53
C TYR A 79 -10.67 1.49 -0.72
N GLN A 80 -9.92 2.58 -0.58
CA GLN A 80 -9.05 3.12 -1.62
C GLN A 80 -7.65 3.37 -1.07
N ILE A 81 -6.67 3.44 -1.97
CA ILE A 81 -5.28 3.71 -1.62
C ILE A 81 -4.74 4.95 -2.35
N GLN A 82 -3.91 5.72 -1.65
CA GLN A 82 -3.23 6.91 -2.15
C GLN A 82 -1.76 6.92 -1.73
N PHE A 83 -0.96 7.61 -2.53
CA PHE A 83 0.48 7.75 -2.35
C PHE A 83 0.84 9.23 -2.40
N LYS A 84 1.80 9.63 -1.58
CA LYS A 84 2.32 11.00 -1.53
C LYS A 84 3.80 10.97 -1.24
N ASN A 85 4.49 12.00 -1.69
CA ASN A 85 5.86 12.31 -1.33
C ASN A 85 5.95 13.77 -0.83
N ASP A 86 7.08 14.17 -0.27
CA ASP A 86 7.37 15.56 0.11
C ASP A 86 8.12 16.36 -0.98
N HIS A 87 8.26 15.79 -2.18
CA HIS A 87 8.70 16.50 -3.37
C HIS A 87 7.58 17.41 -3.94
N SER A 88 7.94 18.22 -4.93
CA SER A 88 7.05 19.21 -5.56
C SER A 88 6.02 18.58 -6.51
N LYS A 89 6.21 17.32 -6.90
CA LYS A 89 5.39 16.60 -7.87
C LYS A 89 4.62 15.46 -7.21
N THR A 90 3.40 15.21 -7.69
CA THR A 90 2.60 14.05 -7.28
C THR A 90 3.29 12.75 -7.69
N SER A 91 3.27 11.73 -6.84
CA SER A 91 3.83 10.41 -7.19
C SER A 91 3.11 9.81 -8.40
N LEU A 92 3.88 9.30 -9.37
CA LEU A 92 3.37 8.35 -10.35
C LEU A 92 3.16 7.01 -9.65
N VAL A 93 2.11 6.29 -10.03
CA VAL A 93 1.77 5.00 -9.41
C VAL A 93 1.47 3.98 -10.50
N ALA A 94 2.11 2.82 -10.41
CA ALA A 94 1.75 1.64 -11.17
C ALA A 94 1.33 0.53 -10.21
N ALA A 95 0.36 -0.29 -10.65
CA ALA A 95 -0.18 -1.36 -9.84
C ALA A 95 -0.40 -2.62 -10.69
N SER A 96 -0.19 -3.79 -10.07
CA SER A 96 -0.51 -5.08 -10.67
C SER A 96 -1.15 -6.00 -9.63
N THR A 97 -2.24 -6.67 -10.02
CA THR A 97 -2.97 -7.60 -9.17
C THR A 97 -2.69 -9.03 -9.63
N VAL A 98 -2.46 -9.91 -8.67
CA VAL A 98 -2.25 -11.35 -8.90
C VAL A 98 -3.21 -12.15 -8.04
N GLU A 99 -3.73 -13.25 -8.58
CA GLU A 99 -4.49 -14.25 -7.83
C GLU A 99 -3.64 -15.50 -7.65
N PHE A 100 -3.75 -16.12 -6.47
CA PHE A 100 -3.18 -17.42 -6.20
C PHE A 100 -4.25 -18.48 -6.44
N ASP A 101 -4.18 -19.13 -7.60
CA ASP A 101 -5.10 -20.17 -8.04
C ASP A 101 -4.43 -21.55 -8.02
N LEU A 102 -5.14 -22.57 -7.53
CA LEU A 102 -4.76 -23.97 -7.71
C LEU A 102 -5.96 -24.73 -8.30
N ASN A 103 -5.80 -25.24 -9.52
CA ASN A 103 -6.80 -26.03 -10.24
C ASN A 103 -8.15 -25.31 -10.41
N GLY A 104 -8.14 -23.99 -10.66
CA GLY A 104 -9.34 -23.18 -10.85
C GLY A 104 -10.03 -22.76 -9.56
N ILE A 105 -9.39 -22.99 -8.41
CA ILE A 105 -9.84 -22.49 -7.10
C ILE A 105 -8.89 -21.38 -6.67
N VAL A 106 -9.41 -20.17 -6.50
CA VAL A 106 -8.67 -19.04 -5.95
C VAL A 106 -8.53 -19.20 -4.43
N TYR A 107 -7.29 -19.25 -3.95
CA TYR A 107 -6.93 -19.38 -2.53
C TYR A 107 -6.49 -18.05 -1.91
N GLY A 108 -6.26 -17.02 -2.72
CA GLY A 108 -5.84 -15.72 -2.26
C GLY A 108 -5.43 -14.84 -3.43
N GLY A 109 -4.79 -13.73 -3.11
CA GLY A 109 -4.24 -12.83 -4.10
C GLY A 109 -3.50 -11.68 -3.46
N GLY A 110 -3.11 -10.75 -4.30
CA GLY A 110 -2.42 -9.57 -3.85
C GLY A 110 -2.39 -8.48 -4.89
N THR A 111 -1.98 -7.29 -4.47
CA THR A 111 -1.69 -6.19 -5.39
C THR A 111 -0.35 -5.61 -5.01
N LEU A 112 0.55 -5.50 -5.98
CA LEU A 112 1.80 -4.77 -5.87
C LEU A 112 1.58 -3.37 -6.40
N PHE A 113 1.86 -2.37 -5.58
CA PHE A 113 1.96 -0.98 -5.98
C PHE A 113 3.43 -0.57 -5.98
N VAL A 114 3.81 0.14 -7.02
CA VAL A 114 5.11 0.80 -7.11
C VAL A 114 4.94 2.26 -7.46
N THR A 115 5.81 3.12 -6.92
CA THR A 115 5.72 4.57 -7.14
C THR A 115 7.02 5.18 -7.60
N ASP A 116 6.89 6.33 -8.26
CA ASP A 116 7.98 7.24 -8.59
C ASP A 116 7.60 8.66 -8.15
N ASP A 117 8.48 9.35 -7.44
CA ASP A 117 8.32 10.71 -6.90
C ASP A 117 8.76 11.80 -7.89
N GLN A 118 9.21 11.39 -9.08
CA GLN A 118 9.64 12.22 -10.19
C GLN A 118 10.80 13.17 -9.84
N GLY A 119 11.64 12.77 -8.88
CA GLY A 119 12.88 13.44 -8.50
C GLY A 119 14.06 13.12 -9.42
N GLY A 120 14.05 11.97 -10.08
CA GLY A 120 15.08 11.51 -11.02
C GLY A 120 14.88 11.99 -12.48
N PRO A 121 15.85 11.70 -13.36
CA PRO A 121 15.77 12.05 -14.78
C PRO A 121 14.74 11.20 -15.57
N GLU A 122 14.46 9.97 -15.10
CA GLU A 122 13.50 9.04 -15.70
C GLU A 122 12.67 8.35 -14.61
N PRO A 123 11.40 7.98 -14.89
CA PRO A 123 10.59 7.23 -13.93
C PRO A 123 11.15 5.81 -13.70
N ASP A 124 11.53 5.49 -12.47
CA ASP A 124 12.14 4.20 -12.12
C ASP A 124 11.21 3.28 -11.30
N TYR A 125 10.13 3.83 -10.78
CA TYR A 125 9.09 3.13 -10.02
C TYR A 125 9.64 2.28 -8.87
N ASN A 126 10.63 2.77 -8.12
CA ASN A 126 11.17 2.05 -6.97
C ASN A 126 11.10 2.82 -5.63
N ASP A 127 10.60 4.06 -5.64
CA ASP A 127 10.56 4.91 -4.44
C ASP A 127 9.72 4.32 -3.31
N THR A 128 8.60 3.68 -3.67
CA THR A 128 7.80 2.85 -2.77
C THR A 128 7.45 1.56 -3.47
N SER A 129 7.63 0.43 -2.78
CA SER A 129 7.07 -0.87 -3.15
C SER A 129 6.14 -1.33 -2.04
N LEU A 130 4.84 -1.38 -2.30
CA LEU A 130 3.82 -1.86 -1.37
C LEU A 130 3.17 -3.12 -1.92
N SER A 131 3.29 -4.22 -1.19
CA SER A 131 2.50 -5.43 -1.44
C SER A 131 1.32 -5.51 -0.49
N LEU A 132 0.12 -5.69 -1.02
CA LEU A 132 -1.06 -6.15 -0.28
C LEU A 132 -1.25 -7.63 -0.59
N GLN A 133 -1.52 -8.44 0.42
CA GLN A 133 -1.74 -9.88 0.29
C GLN A 133 -2.98 -10.28 1.10
N TRP A 134 -3.80 -11.16 0.55
CA TRP A 134 -4.97 -11.69 1.22
C TRP A 134 -5.12 -13.18 0.90
N PHE A 135 -5.75 -13.90 1.82
CA PHE A 135 -6.03 -15.32 1.68
C PHE A 135 -7.52 -15.56 1.83
N ASN A 136 -8.07 -16.48 1.03
CA ASN A 136 -9.32 -17.12 1.36
C ASN A 136 -9.05 -17.99 2.60
N SER A 137 -9.57 -17.58 3.76
CA SER A 137 -9.58 -18.44 4.93
C SER A 137 -10.25 -19.76 4.54
N GLN A 138 -9.46 -20.82 4.39
CA GLN A 138 -9.93 -22.20 4.37
C GLN A 138 -9.60 -22.72 5.76
N GLY A 139 -10.57 -22.58 6.66
CA GLY A 139 -10.56 -23.03 8.05
C GLY A 139 -11.98 -23.11 8.53
#